data_AF-S0FXH7-F1
#
_entry.id   AF-S0FXH7-F1
#
_cell.length_a   1.000
_cell.length_b   1.000
_cell.length_c   1.000
_cell.angle_alpha   90.00
_cell.angle_beta   90.00
_cell.angle_gamma   90.00
#
_symmetry.space_group_name_H-M   'P 1'
#
loop_
_entity.id
_entity.type
_entity.pdbx_description
1 polymer ?
#
loop_
_entity_poly.entity_id
_entity_poly.type
_entity_poly.pdbx_seq_one_letter_code
_entity_poly.pdbx_strand_id
1 'polypeptide(L)'
;MRKIFEPQMTFGQTPIDQIKLDMRARDEIPKLLLGLQHIYCDQDLREKVFAILKNVIPEDTDSRNGRPGMDLWKILVMGTIRLNCNWDYDKLQEMVNNHRTLRQMLGHGMMDDDITYPLQDPENDKCQGF
;
A
#
# COMPACT_ATOMS: atom_id res chain seq x y z
N MET A 1 -3.61 16.08 -8.47
CA MET A 1 -4.41 14.83 -8.45
C MET A 1 -3.49 13.69 -8.06
N ARG A 2 -3.74 12.99 -6.94
CA ARG A 2 -2.92 11.86 -6.50
C ARG A 2 -2.96 10.76 -7.58
N LYS A 3 -1.82 10.20 -7.97
CA LYS A 3 -1.79 9.12 -8.96
C LYS A 3 -2.49 7.88 -8.38
N ILE A 4 -3.27 7.18 -9.21
CA ILE A 4 -3.91 5.91 -8.81
C ILE A 4 -2.83 4.83 -8.60
N PHE A 5 -1.92 4.73 -9.57
CA PHE A 5 -0.75 3.87 -9.58
C PHE A 5 0.21 4.34 -10.69
N GLU A 6 1.50 4.00 -10.61
CA GLU A 6 2.43 4.21 -11.71
C GLU A 6 2.48 2.96 -12.60
N PRO A 7 1.92 2.99 -13.83
CA PRO A 7 1.86 1.79 -14.68
C PRO A 7 3.23 1.30 -15.17
N GLN A 8 4.29 2.10 -15.01
CA GLN A 8 5.64 1.66 -15.35
C GLN A 8 6.25 0.84 -14.22
N MET A 9 6.59 -0.41 -14.53
CA MET A 9 7.34 -1.26 -13.61
C MET A 9 8.79 -0.78 -13.50
N THR A 10 9.30 -0.70 -12.28
CA THR A 10 10.73 -0.51 -12.04
C THR A 10 11.50 -1.81 -12.28
N PHE A 11 12.78 -1.69 -12.61
CA PHE A 11 13.62 -2.85 -12.87
C PHE A 11 13.71 -3.74 -11.62
N GLY A 12 13.40 -5.04 -11.75
CA GLY A 12 13.38 -5.98 -10.63
C GLY A 12 12.07 -5.98 -9.81
N GLN A 13 11.04 -5.23 -10.24
CA GLN A 13 9.70 -5.31 -9.65
C GLN A 13 9.00 -6.61 -10.06
N THR A 14 8.37 -7.28 -9.09
CA THR A 14 7.45 -8.39 -9.38
C THR A 14 6.08 -7.80 -9.71
N PRO A 15 5.49 -8.10 -10.88
CA PRO A 15 4.13 -7.69 -11.18
C PRO A 15 3.17 -8.16 -10.06
N ILE A 16 2.25 -7.29 -9.62
CA ILE A 16 1.38 -7.59 -8.47
C ILE A 16 0.54 -8.84 -8.72
N ASP A 17 0.08 -9.05 -9.95
CA ASP A 17 -0.62 -10.25 -10.43
C ASP A 17 0.22 -11.54 -10.39
N GLN A 18 1.55 -11.42 -10.32
CA GLN A 18 2.48 -12.55 -10.29
C GLN A 18 3.10 -12.81 -8.91
N ILE A 19 2.74 -12.03 -7.88
CA ILE A 19 3.20 -12.26 -6.51
C ILE A 19 2.70 -13.63 -6.04
N LYS A 20 3.64 -14.52 -5.70
CA LYS A 20 3.33 -15.84 -5.17
C LYS A 20 3.05 -15.75 -3.68
N LEU A 21 1.83 -16.11 -3.30
CA LEU A 21 1.37 -16.14 -1.92
C LEU A 21 1.28 -17.58 -1.43
N ASP A 22 1.89 -17.88 -0.28
CA ASP A 22 1.77 -19.20 0.33
C ASP A 22 0.42 -19.34 1.04
N MET A 23 -0.51 -20.02 0.39
CA MET A 23 -1.86 -20.26 0.92
C MET A 23 -1.90 -21.31 2.05
N ARG A 24 -0.78 -21.99 2.34
CA ARG A 24 -0.67 -22.91 3.49
C ARG A 24 -0.45 -22.17 4.81
N ALA A 25 -0.06 -20.90 4.75
CA ALA A 25 0.07 -20.06 5.92
C ALA A 25 -1.29 -19.95 6.64
N ARG A 26 -1.25 -20.17 7.95
CA ARG A 26 -2.43 -19.96 8.82
C ARG A 26 -2.67 -18.49 9.17
N ASP A 27 -1.66 -17.67 8.90
CA ASP A 27 -1.67 -16.22 9.08
C ASP A 27 -2.73 -15.56 8.17
N GLU A 28 -3.29 -14.46 8.64
CA GLU A 28 -4.21 -13.59 7.92
C GLU A 28 -3.56 -12.87 6.72
N ILE A 29 -2.25 -12.58 6.77
CA ILE A 29 -1.58 -11.75 5.75
C ILE A 29 -1.73 -12.35 4.34
N PRO A 30 -1.43 -13.63 4.05
CA PRO A 30 -1.47 -14.13 2.67
C PRO A 30 -2.88 -14.13 2.07
N LYS A 31 -3.91 -14.36 2.88
CA LYS A 31 -5.31 -14.28 2.44
C LYS A 31 -5.72 -12.85 2.11
N LEU A 32 -5.27 -11.90 2.93
CA LEU A 32 -5.51 -10.48 2.70
C LEU A 32 -4.80 -9.99 1.43
N LEU A 33 -3.54 -10.39 1.25
CA LEU A 33 -2.78 -10.08 0.04
C LEU A 33 -3.40 -10.68 -1.21
N LEU A 34 -4.05 -11.84 -1.12
CA LEU A 34 -4.78 -12.44 -2.24
C LEU A 34 -6.00 -11.59 -2.62
N GLY A 35 -6.74 -11.07 -1.63
CA GLY A 35 -7.85 -10.14 -1.87
C GLY A 35 -7.38 -8.84 -2.54
N LEU A 36 -6.27 -8.28 -2.06
CA LEU A 36 -5.66 -7.09 -2.68
C LEU A 36 -5.18 -7.40 -4.11
N GLN A 37 -4.49 -8.53 -4.33
CA GLN A 37 -4.07 -8.95 -5.66
C GLN A 37 -5.27 -9.09 -6.61
N HIS A 38 -6.40 -9.64 -6.16
CA HIS A 38 -7.61 -9.76 -6.94
C HIS A 38 -8.19 -8.38 -7.32
N ILE A 39 -8.28 -7.45 -6.37
CA ILE A 39 -8.67 -6.05 -6.64
C ILE A 39 -7.73 -5.41 -7.65
N TYR A 40 -6.42 -5.70 -7.56
CA TYR A 40 -5.46 -5.14 -8.51
C TYR A 40 -5.66 -5.69 -9.93
N CYS A 41 -5.97 -6.97 -10.08
CA CYS A 41 -6.09 -7.63 -11.39
C CYS A 41 -7.42 -7.30 -12.09
N ASP A 42 -8.50 -7.11 -11.35
CA ASP A 42 -9.81 -6.79 -11.90
C ASP A 42 -9.98 -5.28 -12.08
N GLN A 43 -9.98 -4.81 -13.33
CA GLN A 43 -10.05 -3.39 -13.64
C GLN A 43 -11.35 -2.73 -13.13
N ASP A 44 -12.50 -3.37 -13.34
CA ASP A 44 -13.80 -2.81 -12.96
C ASP A 44 -13.93 -2.70 -11.44
N LEU A 45 -13.44 -3.72 -10.72
CA LEU A 45 -13.40 -3.71 -9.26
C LEU A 45 -12.44 -2.64 -8.74
N ARG A 46 -11.25 -2.56 -9.33
CA ARG A 46 -10.22 -1.57 -8.98
C ARG A 46 -10.75 -0.16 -9.12
N GLU A 47 -11.42 0.15 -10.23
CA GLU A 47 -12.00 1.47 -10.48
C GLU A 47 -13.06 1.84 -9.45
N LYS A 48 -13.95 0.89 -9.09
CA LYS A 48 -14.96 1.10 -8.04
C LYS A 48 -14.33 1.35 -6.67
N VAL A 49 -13.32 0.57 -6.29
CA VAL A 49 -12.60 0.72 -5.01
C VAL A 49 -11.92 2.09 -4.95
N PHE A 50 -11.21 2.50 -6.02
CA PHE A 50 -10.55 3.80 -6.04
C PHE A 50 -11.52 4.97 -6.09
N ALA A 51 -12.69 4.82 -6.70
CA ALA A 51 -13.73 5.85 -6.65
C ALA A 51 -14.21 6.07 -5.21
N ILE A 52 -14.41 4.99 -4.44
CA ILE A 52 -14.75 5.08 -3.01
C ILE A 52 -13.60 5.73 -2.23
N LEU A 53 -12.37 5.26 -2.43
CA LEU A 53 -11.20 5.78 -1.70
C LEU A 53 -10.98 7.28 -1.93
N LYS A 54 -11.20 7.76 -3.17
CA LYS A 54 -11.13 9.19 -3.51
C LYS A 54 -12.18 10.03 -2.78
N ASN A 55 -13.36 9.47 -2.51
CA ASN A 55 -14.43 10.17 -1.78
C ASN A 55 -14.19 10.20 -0.26
N VAL A 56 -13.42 9.24 0.27
CA VAL A 56 -13.12 9.14 1.70
C VAL A 56 -11.94 10.04 2.08
N ILE A 57 -10.97 10.22 1.18
CA ILE A 57 -9.83 11.12 1.39
C ILE A 57 -10.31 12.56 1.15
N PRO A 58 -10.29 13.45 2.17
CA PRO A 58 -10.77 14.83 2.03
C PRO A 58 -10.03 15.58 0.91
N GLU A 59 -10.75 16.37 0.12
CA GLU A 59 -10.16 17.22 -0.94
C GLU A 59 -9.13 18.23 -0.40
N ASP A 60 -9.28 18.64 0.86
CA ASP A 60 -8.36 19.50 1.61
C ASP A 60 -7.05 18.81 2.02
N THR A 61 -6.91 17.50 1.77
CA THR A 61 -5.63 16.82 1.88
C THR A 61 -4.77 17.24 0.70
N ASP A 62 -4.00 18.32 0.87
CA ASP A 62 -3.18 18.89 -0.20
C ASP A 62 -2.34 17.77 -0.83
N SER A 63 -2.59 17.48 -2.11
CA SER A 63 -1.86 16.46 -2.86
C SER A 63 -0.35 16.75 -2.97
N ARG A 64 0.09 17.94 -2.55
CA ARG A 64 1.49 18.37 -2.39
C ARG A 64 1.99 18.27 -0.94
N ASN A 65 1.09 18.22 0.04
CA ASN A 65 1.42 17.99 1.45
C ASN A 65 1.22 16.55 1.87
N GLY A 66 0.71 15.65 1.02
CA GLY A 66 0.82 14.19 1.19
C GLY A 66 2.26 13.71 1.01
N ARG A 67 2.67 12.63 1.67
CA ARG A 67 4.03 12.07 1.49
C ARG A 67 4.30 11.81 -0.01
N PRO A 68 5.29 12.49 -0.62
CA PRO A 68 5.62 12.29 -2.03
C PRO A 68 5.92 10.79 -2.29
N GLY A 69 5.29 10.19 -3.30
CA GLY A 69 5.44 8.77 -3.64
C GLY A 69 4.40 7.82 -3.03
N MET A 70 3.42 8.33 -2.27
CA MET A 70 2.30 7.54 -1.74
C MET A 70 1.06 7.64 -2.64
N ASP A 71 0.98 6.73 -3.61
CA ASP A 71 -0.20 6.55 -4.46
C ASP A 71 -1.38 5.96 -3.66
N LEU A 72 -2.58 6.06 -4.24
CA LEU A 72 -3.80 5.54 -3.62
C LEU A 72 -3.71 4.03 -3.33
N TRP A 73 -2.96 3.29 -4.15
CA TRP A 73 -2.74 1.87 -3.96
C TRP A 73 -2.00 1.56 -2.65
N LYS A 74 -0.88 2.23 -2.39
CA LYS A 74 -0.12 2.08 -1.15
C LYS A 74 -0.97 2.39 0.09
N ILE A 75 -1.82 3.41 0.02
CA ILE A 75 -2.76 3.75 1.10
C ILE A 75 -3.75 2.62 1.36
N LEU A 76 -4.36 2.09 0.29
CA LEU A 76 -5.29 0.97 0.38
C LEU A 76 -4.61 -0.26 1.02
N VAL A 77 -3.43 -0.63 0.55
CA VAL A 77 -2.69 -1.80 1.04
C VAL A 77 -2.36 -1.63 2.53
N MET A 78 -1.73 -0.51 2.91
CA MET A 78 -1.34 -0.23 4.30
C MET A 78 -2.54 -0.13 5.24
N GLY A 79 -3.59 0.59 4.83
CA GLY A 79 -4.81 0.74 5.61
C GLY A 79 -5.53 -0.60 5.82
N THR A 80 -5.63 -1.42 4.77
CA THR A 80 -6.28 -2.74 4.84
C THR A 80 -5.51 -3.68 5.76
N ILE A 81 -4.19 -3.75 5.63
CA ILE A 81 -3.34 -4.61 6.49
C ILE A 81 -3.45 -4.17 7.94
N ARG A 82 -3.30 -2.87 8.22
CA ARG A 82 -3.36 -2.33 9.58
C ARG A 82 -4.67 -2.71 10.27
N LEU A 83 -5.80 -2.50 9.59
CA LEU A 83 -7.13 -2.75 10.15
C LEU A 83 -7.40 -4.25 10.36
N ASN A 84 -7.02 -5.10 9.41
CA ASN A 84 -7.32 -6.53 9.49
C ASN A 84 -6.37 -7.30 10.42
N CYS A 85 -5.11 -6.86 10.53
CA CYS A 85 -4.13 -7.49 11.42
C CYS A 85 -4.09 -6.81 12.81
N ASN A 86 -4.91 -5.78 13.02
CA ASN A 86 -4.97 -4.97 14.24
C ASN A 86 -3.59 -4.45 14.68
N TRP A 87 -2.83 -3.89 13.72
CA TRP A 87 -1.49 -3.36 13.97
C TRP A 87 -1.53 -1.88 14.36
N ASP A 88 -0.64 -1.49 15.26
CA ASP A 88 -0.28 -0.09 15.43
C ASP A 88 0.62 0.39 14.27
N TYR A 89 0.94 1.68 14.28
CA TYR A 89 1.72 2.31 13.20
C TYR A 89 3.18 1.85 13.18
N ASP A 90 3.78 1.63 14.34
CA ASP A 90 5.16 1.16 14.46
C ASP A 90 5.28 -0.25 13.88
N LYS A 91 4.33 -1.14 14.22
CA LYS A 91 4.27 -2.49 13.68
C LYS A 91 3.99 -2.49 12.19
N LEU A 92 3.06 -1.66 11.72
CA LEU A 92 2.80 -1.51 10.29
C LEU A 92 4.07 -1.10 9.55
N GLN A 93 4.76 -0.07 10.04
CA GLN A 93 5.98 0.47 9.44
C GLN A 93 7.08 -0.60 9.35
N GLU A 94 7.36 -1.29 10.46
CA GLU A 94 8.34 -2.37 10.51
C GLU A 94 8.01 -3.46 9.49
N MET A 95 6.74 -3.85 9.40
CA MET A 95 6.29 -4.89 8.48
C MET A 95 6.39 -4.45 7.02
N VAL A 96 5.99 -3.23 6.67
CA VAL A 96 6.06 -2.76 5.27
C VAL A 96 7.49 -2.49 4.80
N ASN A 97 8.42 -2.20 5.71
CA ASN A 97 9.83 -1.99 5.38
C ASN A 97 10.64 -3.28 5.25
N ASN A 98 10.28 -4.33 5.99
CA ASN A 98 11.10 -5.55 6.09
C ASN A 98 10.43 -6.79 5.48
N HIS A 99 9.10 -6.83 5.39
CA HIS A 99 8.41 -8.01 4.87
C HIS A 99 8.37 -7.98 3.33
N ARG A 100 9.20 -8.82 2.71
CA ARG A 100 9.37 -8.90 1.25
C ARG A 100 8.06 -8.91 0.45
N THR A 101 7.10 -9.74 0.82
CA THR A 101 5.82 -9.83 0.10
C THR A 101 4.98 -8.55 0.22
N LEU A 102 5.06 -7.85 1.36
CA LEU A 102 4.37 -6.58 1.55
C LEU A 102 5.01 -5.50 0.69
N ARG A 103 6.35 -5.48 0.65
CA ARG A 103 7.11 -4.59 -0.24
C ARG A 103 6.73 -4.78 -1.70
N GLN A 104 6.67 -6.03 -2.16
CA GLN A 104 6.23 -6.35 -3.52
C GLN A 104 4.80 -5.86 -3.77
N MET A 105 3.87 -6.08 -2.82
CA MET A 105 2.48 -5.61 -2.95
C MET A 105 2.38 -4.08 -3.00
N LEU A 106 3.27 -3.37 -2.31
CA LEU A 106 3.39 -1.91 -2.36
C LEU A 106 4.10 -1.39 -3.62
N GLY A 107 4.55 -2.29 -4.49
CA GLY A 107 5.19 -1.96 -5.76
C GLY A 107 6.70 -1.71 -5.67
N HIS A 108 7.37 -2.11 -4.59
CA HIS A 108 8.83 -2.05 -4.50
C HIS A 108 9.48 -3.21 -5.25
N GLY A 109 10.52 -2.89 -6.02
CA GLY A 109 11.39 -3.87 -6.67
C GLY A 109 12.47 -4.42 -5.75
N MET A 110 13.18 -5.45 -6.24
CA MET A 110 14.27 -6.09 -5.49
C MET A 110 15.47 -5.17 -5.19
N MET A 111 15.58 -4.02 -5.85
CA MET A 111 16.66 -3.04 -5.64
C MET A 111 16.21 -1.84 -4.80
N ASP A 112 14.94 -1.80 -4.38
CA ASP A 112 14.39 -0.65 -3.67
C ASP A 112 14.59 -0.76 -2.15
N ASP A 113 15.44 -1.67 -1.66
CA ASP A 113 15.60 -1.96 -0.22
C ASP A 113 15.90 -0.69 0.62
N ASP A 114 16.63 0.27 0.03
CA ASP A 114 16.96 1.57 0.63
C ASP A 114 15.75 2.54 0.72
N ILE A 115 14.68 2.30 -0.04
CA ILE A 115 13.44 3.08 -0.01
C ILE A 115 12.57 2.60 1.14
N THR A 116 12.53 3.37 2.22
CA THR A 116 11.76 3.04 3.42
C THR A 116 10.63 4.02 3.69
N TYR A 117 9.65 3.55 4.45
CA TYR A 117 8.61 4.36 5.08
C TYR A 117 9.12 4.84 6.45
N PRO A 118 9.18 6.15 6.72
CA PRO A 118 9.65 6.72 7.98
C PRO A 118 8.60 6.52 9.07
N LEU A 119 9.03 6.70 10.32
CA LEU A 119 8.15 6.68 11.48
C LEU A 119 7.13 7.81 11.35
N GLN A 120 5.91 7.56 11.83
CA GLN A 120 4.90 8.61 11.93
C GLN A 120 5.17 9.40 13.22
N ASP A 121 5.77 10.58 13.10
CA ASP A 121 5.98 11.47 14.24
C ASP A 121 4.76 12.36 14.50
N PRO A 122 4.26 12.47 15.75
CA PRO A 122 3.10 13.30 16.08
C PRO A 122 3.31 14.82 15.87
N GLU A 123 4.55 15.31 15.78
CA GLU A 123 4.82 16.70 15.37
C GLU A 123 4.58 16.92 13.87
N ASN A 124 4.67 15.87 13.06
CA ASN A 124 4.40 15.90 11.63
C ASN A 124 2.89 15.77 11.32
N ASP A 125 2.08 15.46 12.34
CA ASP A 125 0.62 15.21 12.28
C ASP A 125 -0.23 16.45 11.92
N LYS A 126 0.39 17.63 11.82
CA LYS A 126 -0.28 18.82 11.27
C LYS A 126 -0.46 18.77 9.75
N CYS A 127 0.20 17.83 9.10
CA CYS A 127 0.04 17.52 7.69
C CYS A 127 -0.03 16.00 7.58
N GLN A 128 -1.03 15.44 6.89
CA GLN A 128 -1.09 14.02 6.45
C GLN A 128 -1.86 13.06 7.36
N GLY A 129 -3.19 13.16 7.31
CA GLY A 129 -3.99 11.94 7.22
C GLY A 129 -3.62 11.16 5.95
N PHE A 130 -3.73 9.84 6.02
CA PHE A 130 -3.48 8.88 4.92
C PHE A 130 -3.84 9.41 3.53
#